data_AF-A0A7C4J6T6-F1
#
_entry.id   AF-A0A7C4J6T6-F1
#
_cell.length_a   1.000
_cell.length_b   1.000
_cell.length_c   1.000
_cell.angle_alpha   90.00
_cell.angle_beta   90.00
_cell.angle_gamma   90.00
#
_symmetry.space_group_name_H-M   'P 1'
#
loop_
_entity.id
_entity.type
_entity.pdbx_description
1 polymer ?
#
loop_
_entity_poly.entity_id
_entity_poly.type
_entity_poly.pdbx_seq_one_letter_code
_entity_poly.pdbx_strand_id
1 'polypeptide(L)'
;YLIKAQLARSQGQVDEARSIYQQALERNPASGDAWTGLADLLVAQGNYTDVETITLNFLQTNPNYLPALRTLARNVYFPQNRLTEAIATQQQVIQVGATDPNIWDDHRVLAILLAQTGQLSGALQEAQAALNTAPQDRQAEIQSLIDQIQAQLGLNTPVSGTLPFSAPPAAAP
;
A
#
# COMPACT_ATOMS: atom_id res chain seq x y z
N TYR A 1 -8.68 -27.03 -11.83
CA TYR A 1 -9.21 -25.69 -12.20
C TYR A 1 -8.09 -24.69 -12.45
N LEU A 2 -7.21 -24.42 -11.47
CA LEU A 2 -6.22 -23.34 -11.57
C LEU A 2 -5.24 -23.42 -12.76
N ILE A 3 -4.66 -24.60 -13.04
CA ILE A 3 -3.75 -24.78 -14.21
C ILE A 3 -4.49 -24.50 -15.52
N LYS A 4 -5.76 -24.89 -15.62
CA LYS A 4 -6.59 -24.63 -16.80
C LYS A 4 -6.86 -23.13 -16.96
N ALA A 5 -7.15 -22.43 -15.87
CA ALA A 5 -7.36 -20.97 -15.89
C ALA A 5 -6.09 -20.21 -16.29
N GLN A 6 -4.93 -20.62 -15.76
CA GLN A 6 -3.63 -20.04 -16.11
C GLN A 6 -3.28 -20.27 -17.58
N LEU A 7 -3.58 -21.46 -18.11
CA LEU A 7 -3.39 -21.79 -19.53
C LEU A 7 -4.33 -20.96 -20.43
N ALA A 8 -5.61 -20.84 -20.08
CA ALA A 8 -6.55 -20.00 -20.82
C ALA A 8 -6.10 -18.52 -20.82
N ARG A 9 -5.61 -18.02 -19.67
CA ARG A 9 -5.05 -16.67 -19.54
C ARG A 9 -3.84 -16.47 -20.45
N SER A 10 -2.90 -17.43 -20.50
CA SER A 10 -1.71 -17.32 -21.36
C SER A 10 -2.03 -17.43 -22.85
N GLN A 11 -3.15 -18.04 -23.21
CA GLN A 11 -3.67 -18.11 -24.58
C GLN A 11 -4.53 -16.89 -24.98
N GLY A 12 -4.68 -15.89 -24.09
CA GLY A 12 -5.53 -14.72 -24.34
C GLY A 12 -7.03 -15.00 -24.23
N GLN A 13 -7.43 -16.18 -23.76
CA GLN A 13 -8.83 -16.58 -23.54
C GLN A 13 -9.31 -16.06 -22.18
N VAL A 14 -9.38 -14.74 -22.05
CA VAL A 14 -9.62 -14.04 -20.78
C VAL A 14 -10.97 -14.42 -20.16
N ASP A 15 -12.03 -14.55 -20.96
CA ASP A 15 -13.35 -14.92 -20.46
C ASP A 15 -13.40 -16.38 -19.96
N GLU A 16 -12.70 -17.30 -20.63
CA GLU A 16 -12.61 -18.69 -20.16
C GLU A 16 -11.82 -18.77 -18.85
N ALA A 17 -10.69 -18.06 -18.75
CA ALA A 17 -9.92 -17.99 -17.52
C ALA A 17 -10.76 -17.46 -16.35
N ARG A 18 -11.53 -16.38 -16.58
CA ARG A 18 -12.46 -15.81 -15.59
C ARG A 18 -13.48 -16.84 -15.10
N SER A 19 -14.15 -17.53 -16.03
CA SER A 19 -15.14 -18.56 -15.67
C SER A 19 -14.53 -19.68 -14.84
N ILE A 20 -13.32 -20.13 -15.18
CA ILE A 20 -12.65 -21.20 -14.44
C ILE A 20 -12.26 -20.74 -13.02
N TYR A 21 -11.80 -19.49 -12.85
CA TYR A 21 -11.50 -18.96 -11.52
C TYR A 21 -12.76 -18.79 -10.66
N GLN A 22 -13.88 -18.33 -11.25
CA GLN A 22 -15.16 -18.24 -10.55
C GLN A 22 -15.64 -19.63 -10.08
N GLN A 23 -15.62 -20.64 -10.95
CA GLN A 23 -15.96 -22.01 -10.57
C GLN A 23 -15.02 -22.56 -9.47
N ALA A 24 -13.74 -22.19 -9.49
CA ALA A 24 -12.81 -22.59 -8.45
C ALA A 24 -13.16 -21.97 -7.09
N LEU A 25 -13.58 -20.69 -7.06
CA LEU A 25 -14.03 -20.00 -5.85
C LEU A 25 -15.38 -20.51 -5.35
N GLU A 26 -16.31 -20.87 -6.23
CA GLU A 26 -17.58 -21.51 -5.84
C GLU A 26 -17.34 -22.85 -5.13
N ARG A 27 -16.33 -23.60 -5.58
CA ARG A 27 -15.96 -24.90 -4.99
C ARG A 27 -15.13 -24.74 -3.71
N ASN A 28 -14.27 -23.74 -3.65
CA ASN A 28 -13.46 -23.42 -2.50
C ASN A 28 -13.36 -21.90 -2.32
N PRO A 29 -14.26 -21.31 -1.51
CA PRO A 29 -14.27 -19.87 -1.26
C PRO A 29 -12.99 -19.34 -0.60
N ALA A 30 -12.22 -20.21 0.07
CA ALA A 30 -10.96 -19.87 0.71
C ALA A 30 -9.73 -19.99 -0.22
N SER A 31 -9.92 -20.27 -1.51
CA SER A 31 -8.81 -20.42 -2.45
C SER A 31 -8.20 -19.06 -2.82
N GLY A 32 -7.13 -18.68 -2.10
CA GLY A 32 -6.35 -17.47 -2.39
C GLY A 32 -5.78 -17.43 -3.81
N ASP A 33 -5.36 -18.57 -4.37
CA ASP A 33 -4.86 -18.65 -5.75
C ASP A 33 -5.96 -18.39 -6.79
N ALA A 34 -7.18 -18.90 -6.55
CA ALA A 34 -8.31 -18.65 -7.42
C ALA A 34 -8.75 -17.19 -7.37
N TRP A 35 -8.79 -16.61 -6.16
CA TRP A 35 -9.08 -15.19 -5.96
C TRP A 35 -8.03 -14.32 -6.63
N THR A 36 -6.73 -14.60 -6.43
CA THR A 36 -5.63 -13.83 -7.03
C THR A 36 -5.73 -13.84 -8.55
N GLY A 37 -5.95 -15.02 -9.15
CA GLY A 37 -6.10 -15.14 -10.59
C GLY A 37 -7.29 -14.36 -11.16
N LEU A 38 -8.43 -14.34 -10.44
CA LEU A 38 -9.61 -13.58 -10.84
C LEU A 38 -9.42 -12.07 -10.64
N ALA A 39 -8.88 -11.65 -9.51
CA ALA A 39 -8.65 -10.26 -9.17
C ALA A 39 -7.66 -9.61 -10.15
N ASP A 40 -6.53 -10.26 -10.44
CA ASP A 40 -5.55 -9.79 -11.43
C ASP A 40 -6.19 -9.54 -12.80
N LEU A 41 -7.03 -10.48 -13.23
CA LEU A 41 -7.70 -10.42 -14.53
C LEU A 41 -8.66 -9.23 -14.59
N LEU A 42 -9.44 -9.00 -13.53
CA LEU A 42 -10.39 -7.88 -13.46
C LEU A 42 -9.67 -6.53 -13.31
N VAL A 43 -8.59 -6.46 -12.53
CA VAL A 43 -7.74 -5.27 -12.40
C VAL A 43 -7.12 -4.90 -13.75
N ALA A 44 -6.59 -5.89 -14.50
CA ALA A 44 -6.02 -5.66 -15.82
C ALA A 44 -7.04 -5.14 -16.85
N GLN A 45 -8.33 -5.41 -16.65
CA GLN A 45 -9.42 -4.92 -17.48
C GLN A 45 -9.99 -3.57 -17.02
N GLY A 46 -9.48 -3.02 -15.91
CA GLY A 46 -9.99 -1.79 -15.31
C GLY A 46 -11.38 -1.91 -14.68
N ASN A 47 -11.86 -3.14 -14.43
CA ASN A 47 -13.19 -3.37 -13.88
C ASN A 47 -13.17 -3.36 -12.34
N TYR A 48 -12.92 -2.18 -11.77
CA TYR A 48 -12.69 -2.02 -10.33
C TYR A 48 -13.92 -2.34 -9.46
N THR A 49 -15.13 -2.20 -10.00
CA THR A 49 -16.38 -2.55 -9.29
C THR A 49 -16.50 -4.07 -9.09
N ASP A 50 -16.14 -4.86 -10.11
CA ASP A 50 -16.13 -6.32 -9.97
C ASP A 50 -15.01 -6.76 -9.03
N VAL A 51 -13.83 -6.13 -9.10
CA VAL A 51 -12.72 -6.39 -8.15
C VAL A 51 -13.18 -6.16 -6.71
N GLU A 52 -13.85 -5.06 -6.43
CA GLU A 52 -14.39 -4.77 -5.09
C GLU A 52 -15.33 -5.87 -4.62
N THR A 53 -16.31 -6.22 -5.44
CA THR A 53 -17.33 -7.22 -5.12
C THR A 53 -16.72 -8.58 -4.79
N ILE A 54 -15.83 -9.08 -5.66
CA ILE A 54 -15.21 -10.40 -5.42
C ILE A 54 -14.28 -10.37 -4.20
N THR A 55 -13.63 -9.23 -3.94
CA THR A 55 -12.63 -9.12 -2.87
C THR A 55 -13.31 -9.01 -1.51
N LEU A 56 -14.39 -8.23 -1.41
CA LEU A 56 -15.20 -8.18 -0.19
C LEU A 56 -15.81 -9.55 0.13
N ASN A 57 -16.34 -10.26 -0.88
CA ASN A 57 -16.85 -11.62 -0.69
C ASN A 57 -15.75 -12.61 -0.24
N PHE A 58 -14.56 -12.53 -0.83
CA PHE A 58 -13.44 -13.38 -0.44
C PHE A 58 -12.96 -13.10 0.99
N LEU A 59 -12.90 -11.84 1.39
CA LEU A 59 -12.51 -11.43 2.74
C LEU A 59 -13.50 -11.86 3.83
N GLN A 60 -14.76 -12.15 3.50
CA GLN A 60 -15.71 -12.73 4.48
C GLN A 60 -15.22 -14.08 5.02
N THR A 61 -14.51 -14.87 4.21
CA THR A 61 -13.95 -16.17 4.63
C THR A 61 -12.45 -16.10 4.90
N ASN A 62 -11.76 -15.04 4.46
CA ASN A 62 -10.31 -14.85 4.61
C ASN A 62 -10.00 -13.43 5.12
N PRO A 63 -10.44 -13.03 6.32
CA PRO A 63 -10.45 -11.62 6.76
C PRO A 63 -9.07 -10.97 6.83
N ASN A 64 -8.01 -11.78 6.95
CA ASN A 64 -6.63 -11.33 7.09
C ASN A 64 -5.77 -11.64 5.86
N TYR A 65 -6.39 -11.90 4.70
CA TYR A 65 -5.63 -12.17 3.48
C TYR A 65 -5.02 -10.87 2.93
N LEU A 66 -3.74 -10.65 3.23
CA LEU A 66 -3.02 -9.42 2.88
C LEU A 66 -3.13 -9.00 1.41
N PRO A 67 -2.99 -9.90 0.40
CA PRO A 67 -3.13 -9.49 -0.99
C PRO A 67 -4.51 -8.91 -1.32
N ALA A 68 -5.59 -9.40 -0.69
CA ALA A 68 -6.94 -8.89 -0.86
C ALA A 68 -7.13 -7.52 -0.22
N LEU A 69 -6.64 -7.33 1.01
CA LEU A 69 -6.67 -6.04 1.68
C LEU A 69 -5.87 -4.97 0.91
N ARG A 70 -4.66 -5.32 0.43
CA ARG A 70 -3.85 -4.43 -0.43
C ARG A 70 -4.58 -4.08 -1.74
N THR A 71 -5.26 -5.05 -2.34
CA THR A 71 -6.05 -4.83 -3.57
C THR A 71 -7.21 -3.86 -3.33
N LEU A 72 -7.96 -4.01 -2.24
CA LEU A 72 -9.02 -3.06 -1.89
C LEU A 72 -8.47 -1.65 -1.67
N ALA A 73 -7.44 -1.49 -0.84
CA ALA A 73 -6.89 -0.18 -0.55
C ALA A 73 -6.34 0.52 -1.80
N ARG A 74 -5.51 -0.19 -2.58
CA ARG A 74 -4.67 0.40 -3.62
C ARG A 74 -5.30 0.39 -5.01
N ASN A 75 -6.04 -0.65 -5.36
CA ASN A 75 -6.61 -0.82 -6.70
C ASN A 75 -8.10 -0.45 -6.75
N VAL A 76 -8.80 -0.44 -5.62
CA VAL A 76 -10.24 -0.12 -5.58
C VAL A 76 -10.49 1.25 -4.99
N TYR A 77 -10.12 1.47 -3.72
CA TYR A 77 -10.50 2.69 -3.00
C TYR A 77 -9.68 3.90 -3.41
N PHE A 78 -8.36 3.75 -3.51
CA PHE A 78 -7.48 4.86 -3.86
C PHE A 78 -7.77 5.48 -5.24
N PRO A 79 -7.89 4.71 -6.35
CA PRO A 79 -8.15 5.30 -7.67
C PRO A 79 -9.53 5.96 -7.78
N GLN A 80 -10.48 5.55 -6.92
CA GLN A 80 -11.82 6.13 -6.85
C GLN A 80 -11.91 7.32 -5.88
N ASN A 81 -10.77 7.82 -5.38
CA ASN A 81 -10.69 8.90 -4.39
C ASN A 81 -11.46 8.60 -3.08
N ARG A 82 -11.69 7.32 -2.76
CA ARG A 82 -12.29 6.85 -1.50
C ARG A 82 -11.22 6.78 -0.41
N LEU A 83 -10.60 7.93 -0.15
CA LEU A 83 -9.38 8.03 0.67
C LEU A 83 -9.58 7.54 2.10
N THR A 84 -10.74 7.78 2.71
CA THR A 84 -11.06 7.29 4.06
C THR A 84 -11.01 5.76 4.14
N GLU A 85 -11.62 5.08 3.16
CA GLU A 85 -11.66 3.61 3.11
C GLU A 85 -10.29 3.03 2.74
N ALA A 86 -9.55 3.69 1.86
CA ALA A 86 -8.18 3.34 1.51
C ALA A 86 -7.27 3.41 2.74
N ILE A 87 -7.33 4.50 3.52
CA ILE A 87 -6.54 4.67 4.75
C ILE A 87 -6.88 3.60 5.78
N ALA A 88 -8.18 3.41 6.08
CA ALA A 88 -8.61 2.43 7.06
C ALA A 88 -8.18 1.00 6.68
N THR A 89 -8.31 0.65 5.39
CA THR A 89 -7.92 -0.66 4.89
C THR A 89 -6.41 -0.83 4.88
N GLN A 90 -5.64 0.21 4.53
CA GLN A 90 -4.18 0.16 4.54
C GLN A 90 -3.61 0.08 5.98
N GLN A 91 -4.28 0.70 6.96
CA GLN A 91 -3.95 0.49 8.38
C GLN A 91 -4.17 -0.95 8.81
N GLN A 92 -5.26 -1.59 8.35
CA GLN A 92 -5.49 -3.02 8.57
C GLN A 92 -4.40 -3.88 7.92
N VAL A 93 -3.95 -3.54 6.70
CA VAL A 93 -2.84 -4.22 6.03
C VAL A 93 -1.59 -4.20 6.92
N ILE A 94 -1.23 -3.04 7.48
CA ILE A 94 -0.06 -2.89 8.35
C ILE A 94 -0.23 -3.72 9.63
N GLN A 95 -1.42 -3.70 10.24
CA GLN A 95 -1.71 -4.47 11.45
C GLN A 95 -1.58 -5.99 11.22
N VAL A 96 -2.12 -6.49 10.12
CA VAL A 96 -2.09 -7.92 9.77
C VAL A 96 -0.71 -8.34 9.28
N GLY A 97 -0.01 -7.46 8.58
CA GLY A 97 1.28 -7.71 7.92
C GLY A 97 2.49 -7.31 8.75
N ALA A 98 2.37 -7.12 10.07
CA ALA A 98 3.44 -6.61 10.92
C ALA A 98 4.75 -7.43 10.87
N THR A 99 4.69 -8.71 10.43
CA THR A 99 5.85 -9.58 10.24
C THR A 99 6.26 -9.77 8.78
N ASP A 100 5.59 -9.10 7.83
CA ASP A 100 5.94 -9.13 6.40
C ASP A 100 7.27 -8.39 6.19
N PRO A 101 8.30 -9.04 5.59
CA PRO A 101 9.56 -8.37 5.27
C PRO A 101 9.41 -7.14 4.38
N ASN A 102 8.31 -7.03 3.63
CA ASN A 102 8.02 -5.92 2.73
C ASN A 102 7.02 -4.90 3.31
N ILE A 103 6.76 -4.93 4.63
CA ILE A 103 5.85 -3.99 5.31
C ILE A 103 6.24 -2.52 5.12
N TRP A 104 7.52 -2.24 4.80
CA TRP A 104 7.99 -0.91 4.45
C TRP A 104 7.18 -0.28 3.30
N ASP A 105 6.76 -1.07 2.31
CA ASP A 105 5.96 -0.56 1.18
C ASP A 105 4.54 -0.21 1.62
N ASP A 106 3.98 -0.94 2.58
CA ASP A 106 2.67 -0.64 3.15
C ASP A 106 2.68 0.65 3.97
N HIS A 107 3.72 0.88 4.77
CA HIS A 107 3.95 2.15 5.45
C HIS A 107 4.13 3.31 4.45
N ARG A 108 4.90 3.10 3.37
CA ARG A 108 5.08 4.09 2.30
C ARG A 108 3.75 4.47 1.63
N VAL A 109 2.89 3.48 1.35
CA VAL A 109 1.57 3.71 0.77
C VAL A 109 0.65 4.43 1.74
N LEU A 110 0.64 4.08 3.02
CA LEU A 110 -0.15 4.80 4.02
C LEU A 110 0.31 6.27 4.14
N ALA A 111 1.61 6.53 4.08
CA ALA A 111 2.14 7.89 4.07
C ALA A 111 1.60 8.72 2.88
N ILE A 112 1.58 8.14 1.67
CA ILE A 112 1.02 8.80 0.48
C ILE A 112 -0.48 9.11 0.67
N LEU A 113 -1.26 8.15 1.18
CA LEU A 113 -2.69 8.33 1.43
C LEU A 113 -2.97 9.44 2.46
N LEU A 114 -2.19 9.46 3.55
CA LEU A 114 -2.30 10.49 4.58
C LEU A 114 -1.89 11.87 4.05
N ALA A 115 -0.84 11.93 3.23
CA ALA A 115 -0.40 13.18 2.62
C ALA A 115 -1.49 13.78 1.71
N GLN A 116 -2.16 12.95 0.91
CA GLN A 116 -3.28 13.40 0.06
C GLN A 116 -4.47 13.94 0.83
N THR A 117 -4.69 13.49 2.08
CA THR A 117 -5.76 14.01 2.94
C THR A 117 -5.30 15.17 3.83
N GLY A 118 -4.08 15.68 3.65
CA GLY A 118 -3.51 16.77 4.44
C GLY A 118 -3.09 16.35 5.86
N GLN A 119 -3.13 15.07 6.19
CA GLN A 119 -2.69 14.52 7.48
C GLN A 119 -1.17 14.37 7.51
N LEU A 120 -0.47 15.48 7.25
CA LEU A 120 0.96 15.49 6.94
C LEU A 120 1.85 14.98 8.08
N SER A 121 1.49 15.25 9.34
CA SER A 121 2.24 14.72 10.50
C SER A 121 2.19 13.20 10.57
N GLY A 122 1.00 12.61 10.33
CA GLY A 122 0.84 11.16 10.25
C GLY A 122 1.56 10.59 9.02
N ALA A 123 1.47 11.27 7.89
CA ALA A 123 2.18 10.87 6.67
C ALA A 123 3.70 10.79 6.89
N LEU A 124 4.28 11.78 7.60
CA LEU A 124 5.70 11.81 7.92
C LEU A 124 6.11 10.65 8.83
N GLN A 125 5.29 10.34 9.84
CA GLN A 125 5.53 9.21 10.74
C GLN A 125 5.58 7.88 9.97
N GLU A 126 4.61 7.65 9.09
CA GLU A 126 4.53 6.43 8.29
C GLU A 126 5.67 6.34 7.26
N ALA A 127 6.04 7.47 6.63
CA ALA A 127 7.17 7.50 5.70
C ALA A 127 8.50 7.19 6.40
N GLN A 128 8.69 7.68 7.64
CA GLN A 128 9.87 7.35 8.44
C GLN A 128 9.89 5.86 8.85
N ALA A 129 8.73 5.29 9.20
CA ALA A 129 8.62 3.87 9.50
C ALA A 129 8.98 3.00 8.27
N ALA A 130 8.54 3.42 7.08
CA ALA A 130 8.95 2.81 5.82
C ALA A 130 10.47 2.88 5.61
N LEU A 131 11.08 4.06 5.80
CA LEU A 131 12.52 4.25 5.58
C LEU A 131 13.37 3.34 6.48
N ASN A 132 12.97 3.18 7.74
CA ASN A 132 13.72 2.40 8.74
C ASN A 132 13.83 0.90 8.39
N THR A 133 12.88 0.37 7.61
CA THR A 133 12.78 -1.07 7.29
C THR A 133 12.98 -1.35 5.79
N ALA A 134 13.11 -0.31 4.98
CA ALA A 134 13.25 -0.43 3.54
C ALA A 134 14.66 -0.92 3.13
N PRO A 135 14.73 -1.80 2.12
CA PRO A 135 15.96 -2.12 1.40
C PRO A 135 16.66 -0.86 0.86
N GLN A 136 18.00 -0.89 0.81
CA GLN A 136 18.83 0.27 0.44
C GLN A 136 18.47 0.89 -0.92
N ASP A 137 18.09 0.06 -1.90
CA ASP A 137 17.66 0.49 -3.23
C ASP A 137 16.32 1.25 -3.25
N ARG A 138 15.52 1.14 -2.18
CA ARG A 138 14.23 1.81 -2.02
C ARG A 138 14.29 3.03 -1.10
N GLN A 139 15.34 3.17 -0.29
CA GLN A 139 15.48 4.26 0.68
C GLN A 139 15.48 5.65 0.02
N ALA A 140 16.11 5.81 -1.15
CA ALA A 140 16.14 7.10 -1.85
C ALA A 140 14.74 7.58 -2.30
N GLU A 141 13.89 6.65 -2.75
CA GLU A 141 12.50 6.94 -3.11
C GLU A 141 11.71 7.40 -1.89
N ILE A 142 11.88 6.71 -0.76
CA ILE A 142 11.17 7.02 0.49
C ILE A 142 11.68 8.33 1.11
N GLN A 143 12.98 8.60 1.05
CA GLN A 143 13.54 9.87 1.49
C GLN A 143 12.98 11.04 0.68
N SER A 144 12.84 10.87 -0.63
CA SER A 144 12.21 11.89 -1.49
C SER A 144 10.75 12.16 -1.09
N LEU A 145 10.00 11.13 -0.67
CA LEU A 145 8.65 11.29 -0.13
C LEU A 145 8.66 12.06 1.20
N ILE A 146 9.59 11.75 2.11
CA ILE A 146 9.75 12.46 3.38
C ILE A 146 10.02 13.95 3.13
N ASP A 147 10.97 14.27 2.26
CA ASP A 147 11.35 15.65 1.94
C ASP A 147 10.16 16.43 1.36
N GLN A 148 9.33 15.79 0.52
CA GLN A 148 8.10 16.39 -0.02
C GLN A 148 7.07 16.68 1.08
N ILE A 149 6.85 15.73 2.00
CA ILE A 149 5.92 15.92 3.11
C ILE A 149 6.42 17.02 4.05
N GLN A 150 7.71 17.07 4.34
CA GLN A 150 8.33 18.11 5.16
C GLN A 150 8.25 19.49 4.51
N ALA A 151 8.42 19.58 3.19
CA ALA A 151 8.20 20.81 2.44
C ALA A 151 6.75 21.31 2.58
N GLN A 152 5.77 20.40 2.48
CA GLN A 152 4.36 20.73 2.66
C GLN A 152 4.01 21.17 4.09
N LEU A 153 4.70 20.61 5.09
CA LEU A 153 4.59 21.03 6.49
C LEU A 153 5.27 22.37 6.79
N GLY A 154 6.06 22.91 5.86
CA GLY A 154 6.92 24.07 6.13
C GLY A 154 8.11 23.76 7.04
N LEU A 155 8.47 22.47 7.18
CA LEU A 155 9.62 22.01 7.98
C LEU A 155 10.94 22.05 7.19
N ASN A 156 10.92 22.32 5.88
CA ASN A 156 12.11 22.60 5.10
C ASN A 156 12.66 24.01 5.38
N THR A 157 13.28 24.19 6.55
CA THR A 157 14.41 25.11 6.63
C THR A 157 15.68 24.30 6.35
N PRO A 158 16.55 24.71 5.41
CA PRO A 158 17.81 24.04 5.23
C PRO A 158 18.58 24.17 6.54
N VAL A 159 18.90 23.03 7.17
CA VAL A 159 19.92 22.96 8.23
C VAL A 159 21.28 23.15 7.55
N SER A 160 21.51 24.34 7.00
CA SER A 160 22.85 24.80 6.68
C SER A 160 23.50 25.15 8.00
N GLY A 161 24.39 24.26 8.44
CA GLY A 161 25.15 24.42 9.67
C GLY A 161 25.88 25.76 9.70
N THR A 162 25.50 26.60 10.64
CA THR A 162 26.42 27.43 11.42
C THR A 162 25.80 27.57 12.80
N LEU A 163 26.33 26.82 13.77
CA LEU A 163 26.22 27.20 15.17
C LEU A 163 26.97 28.53 15.31
N PRO A 164 26.37 29.66 15.73
CA PRO A 164 27.17 30.66 16.40
C PRO A 164 27.48 30.08 17.78
N PHE A 165 28.71 29.60 17.91
CA PHE A 165 29.32 29.30 19.18
C PHE A 165 29.26 30.59 20.02
N SER A 166 28.26 30.73 20.90
CA SER A 166 28.21 31.82 21.87
C SER A 166 28.43 31.26 23.26
N ALA A 167 29.69 31.26 23.70
CA ALA A 167 30.08 31.27 25.11
C ALA A 167 31.56 31.66 25.22
N PRO A 168 31.99 32.31 26.33
CA PRO A 168 31.38 33.40 27.10
C PRO A 168 32.36 34.61 27.20
N PRO A 169 31.97 35.80 27.71
CA PRO A 169 32.97 36.79 28.08
C PRO A 169 33.69 36.35 29.36
N ALA A 170 35.02 36.29 29.28
CA ALA A 170 35.91 36.01 30.39
C ALA A 170 35.75 37.07 31.50
N ALA A 171 35.71 36.59 32.75
CA ALA A 171 35.73 37.42 33.94
C ALA A 171 37.18 37.75 34.35
N ALA A 172 37.39 39.03 34.72
CA ALA A 172 38.28 39.55 35.76
C ALA A 172 39.82 39.52 35.50
N PRO A 173 40.63 40.32 36.22
CA PRO A 173 40.33 41.20 37.36
C PRO A 173 40.15 42.69 37.05
#